data_AF-A0A2T0B3L3-F1
#
_entry.id   AF-A0A2T0B3L3-F1
#
_cell.length_a   1.000
_cell.length_b   1.000
_cell.length_c   1.000
_cell.angle_alpha   90.00
_cell.angle_beta   90.00
_cell.angle_gamma   90.00
#
_symmetry.space_group_name_H-M   'P 1'
#
loop_
_entity.id
_entity.type
_entity.pdbx_description
1 polymer ?
#
loop_
_entity_poly.entity_id
_entity_poly.type
_entity_poly.pdbx_seq_one_letter_code
_entity_poly.pdbx_strand_id
1 'polypeptide(L)'
;MLFLFIVLLCVTIYILYYYNSKLSLQKRQFIIVKKQYDDLKNKANKKNNLSDTIIIKYITPQYTSAVIKFKCNLYLYPLADAVVLISLEKDSFVQVQDCAKVNNTLWFEVSIPSSNRINSKGWIEGVNIQWVIDENESNIKVQSSFLDDN
;
A
#
# COMPACT_ATOMS: atom_id res chain seq x y z
N MET A 1 7.02 -25.71 -72.46
CA MET A 1 7.30 -26.44 -71.19
C MET A 1 8.28 -25.70 -70.29
N LEU A 2 9.52 -25.40 -70.72
CA LEU A 2 10.52 -24.69 -69.90
C LEU A 2 10.08 -23.29 -69.40
N PHE A 3 9.42 -22.50 -70.25
CA PHE A 3 8.90 -21.18 -69.86
C PHE A 3 7.89 -21.25 -68.70
N LEU A 4 7.02 -22.26 -68.70
CA LEU A 4 5.99 -22.44 -67.68
C LEU A 4 6.62 -22.85 -66.33
N PHE A 5 7.71 -23.63 -66.38
CA PHE A 5 8.52 -23.94 -65.20
C PHE A 5 9.22 -22.71 -64.62
N ILE A 6 9.76 -21.83 -65.46
CA ILE A 6 10.42 -20.59 -65.02
C ILE A 6 9.41 -19.66 -64.31
N VAL A 7 8.21 -19.50 -64.88
CA VAL A 7 7.16 -18.68 -64.27
C VAL A 7 6.73 -19.26 -62.91
N LEU A 8 6.56 -20.59 -62.82
CA LEU A 8 6.23 -21.25 -61.56
C LEU A 8 7.30 -21.00 -60.49
N LEU A 9 8.58 -21.05 -60.87
CA LEU A 9 9.71 -20.84 -59.98
C LEU A 9 9.79 -19.38 -59.48
N CYS A 10 9.48 -18.41 -60.33
CA CYS A 10 9.39 -17.01 -59.91
C CYS A 10 8.26 -16.77 -58.89
N VAL A 11 7.10 -17.40 -59.10
CA VAL A 11 5.95 -17.27 -58.18
C VAL A 11 6.27 -17.88 -56.82
N THR A 12 6.91 -19.05 -56.76
CA THR A 12 7.28 -19.69 -55.49
C THR A 12 8.31 -18.87 -54.71
N ILE A 13 9.32 -18.31 -55.38
CA ILE A 13 10.30 -17.41 -54.75
C ILE A 13 9.61 -16.16 -54.21
N TYR A 14 8.70 -15.56 -54.98
CA TYR A 14 7.97 -14.37 -54.55
C TYR A 14 7.12 -14.63 -53.30
N ILE A 15 6.38 -15.73 -53.28
CA ILE A 15 5.58 -16.16 -52.13
C ILE A 15 6.48 -16.41 -50.91
N LEU A 16 7.60 -17.13 -51.08
CA LEU A 16 8.56 -17.39 -50.00
C LEU A 16 9.10 -16.09 -49.39
N TYR A 17 9.45 -15.11 -50.23
CA TYR A 17 9.93 -13.81 -49.76
C TYR A 17 8.87 -13.06 -48.96
N TYR A 18 7.64 -13.00 -49.49
CA TYR A 18 6.52 -12.32 -48.84
C TYR A 18 6.19 -12.92 -47.46
N TYR A 19 6.08 -14.25 -47.39
CA TYR A 19 5.77 -14.95 -46.14
C TYR A 19 6.89 -14.82 -45.12
N ASN A 20 8.16 -14.94 -45.52
CA ASN A 20 9.29 -14.78 -44.61
C ASN A 20 9.33 -13.39 -43.96
N SER A 21 9.05 -12.34 -44.74
CA SER A 21 8.99 -10.97 -44.21
C SER A 21 7.87 -10.82 -43.17
N LYS A 22 6.66 -11.31 -43.46
CA LYS A 22 5.53 -11.28 -42.51
C LYS A 22 5.79 -12.12 -41.26
N LEU A 23 6.41 -13.29 -41.41
CA LEU A 23 6.73 -14.20 -40.31
C LEU A 23 7.74 -13.60 -39.34
N SER A 24 8.71 -12.81 -39.85
CA SER A 24 9.70 -12.11 -39.02
C SER A 24 9.04 -11.05 -38.12
N LEU A 25 8.08 -10.30 -38.64
CA LEU A 25 7.35 -9.26 -37.91
C LEU A 25 6.46 -9.87 -36.82
N GLN A 26 5.73 -10.95 -37.14
CA GLN A 26 4.88 -11.65 -36.18
C GLN A 26 5.70 -12.25 -35.04
N LYS A 27 6.84 -12.89 -35.33
CA LYS A 27 7.76 -13.41 -34.31
C LYS A 27 8.24 -12.31 -33.37
N ARG A 28 8.63 -11.15 -33.91
CA ARG A 28 9.07 -10.02 -33.11
C ARG A 28 7.96 -9.52 -32.18
N GLN A 29 6.75 -9.36 -32.69
CA GLN A 29 5.60 -8.94 -31.89
C GLN A 29 5.30 -9.97 -30.78
N PHE A 30 5.31 -11.26 -31.11
CA PHE A 30 5.10 -12.33 -30.13
C PHE A 30 6.14 -12.30 -29.00
N ILE A 31 7.42 -12.10 -29.32
CA ILE A 31 8.49 -12.00 -28.31
C ILE A 31 8.26 -10.81 -27.37
N ILE A 32 7.87 -9.65 -27.91
CA ILE A 32 7.61 -8.44 -27.11
C ILE A 32 6.42 -8.67 -26.18
N VAL A 33 5.30 -9.17 -26.72
CA VAL A 33 4.09 -9.45 -25.95
C VAL A 33 4.37 -10.49 -24.87
N LYS A 34 5.10 -11.56 -25.19
CA LYS A 34 5.49 -12.58 -24.21
C LYS A 34 6.35 -11.98 -23.10
N LYS A 35 7.33 -11.15 -23.44
CA LYS A 35 8.18 -10.47 -22.44
C LYS A 35 7.36 -9.57 -21.52
N GLN A 36 6.42 -8.81 -22.06
CA GLN A 36 5.52 -7.96 -21.27
C GLN A 36 4.60 -8.80 -20.38
N TYR A 37 4.04 -9.88 -20.92
CA TYR A 37 3.21 -10.83 -20.15
C TYR A 37 4.00 -11.45 -19.00
N ASP A 38 5.21 -11.93 -19.25
CA ASP A 38 6.07 -12.55 -18.24
C ASP A 38 6.46 -11.52 -17.15
N ASP A 39 6.77 -10.28 -17.51
CA ASP A 39 7.05 -9.21 -16.55
C ASP A 39 5.84 -8.88 -15.67
N LEU A 40 4.64 -8.76 -16.27
CA LEU A 40 3.39 -8.53 -15.54
C LEU A 40 3.05 -9.70 -14.61
N LYS A 41 3.19 -10.94 -15.11
CA LYS A 41 2.96 -12.16 -14.33
C LYS A 41 3.94 -12.24 -13.15
N ASN A 42 5.20 -11.92 -13.35
CA ASN A 42 6.19 -11.91 -12.28
C ASN A 42 5.91 -10.83 -11.23
N LYS A 43 5.48 -9.63 -11.65
CA LYS A 43 5.03 -8.57 -10.73
C LYS A 43 3.81 -8.99 -9.92
N ALA A 44 2.82 -9.60 -10.56
CA ALA A 44 1.62 -10.11 -9.90
C ALA A 44 1.95 -11.24 -8.92
N ASN A 45 2.76 -12.21 -9.32
CA ASN A 45 3.19 -13.30 -8.45
C ASN A 45 4.02 -12.81 -7.26
N LYS A 46 4.90 -11.82 -7.45
CA LYS A 46 5.63 -11.18 -6.33
C LYS A 46 4.67 -10.55 -5.32
N LYS A 47 3.56 -9.97 -5.77
CA LYS A 47 2.50 -9.42 -4.90
C LYS A 47 1.63 -10.52 -4.26
N ASN A 48 1.40 -11.62 -4.95
CA ASN A 48 0.58 -12.73 -4.46
C ASN A 48 1.33 -13.68 -3.51
N ASN A 49 2.67 -13.64 -3.49
CA ASN A 49 3.46 -14.31 -2.44
C ASN A 49 3.24 -13.70 -1.04
N LEU A 50 2.42 -12.65 -0.90
CA LEU A 50 1.83 -12.21 0.37
C LEU A 50 0.60 -13.06 0.76
N SER A 51 0.56 -14.35 0.40
CA SER A 51 -0.42 -15.31 0.92
C SER A 51 -0.14 -15.71 2.37
N ASP A 52 0.71 -14.98 3.07
CA ASP A 52 0.86 -15.10 4.51
C ASP A 52 -0.36 -14.44 5.14
N THR A 53 -1.12 -15.23 5.89
CA THR A 53 -2.25 -14.71 6.67
C THR A 53 -1.74 -13.57 7.56
N ILE A 54 -2.20 -12.35 7.31
CA ILE A 54 -1.80 -11.19 8.10
C ILE A 54 -2.47 -11.32 9.47
N ILE A 55 -1.67 -11.54 10.51
CA ILE A 55 -2.14 -11.59 11.89
C ILE A 55 -2.12 -10.16 12.44
N ILE A 56 -3.31 -9.60 12.65
CA ILE A 56 -3.50 -8.28 13.27
C ILE A 56 -3.97 -8.51 14.71
N LYS A 57 -3.21 -8.00 15.69
CA LYS A 57 -3.60 -8.02 17.10
C LYS A 57 -4.02 -6.63 17.54
N TYR A 58 -5.31 -6.44 17.77
CA TYR A 58 -5.85 -5.19 18.31
C TYR A 58 -5.57 -5.07 19.80
N ILE A 59 -5.23 -3.87 20.24
CA ILE A 59 -4.83 -3.52 21.60
C ILE A 59 -5.53 -2.20 21.95
N THR A 60 -6.07 -2.09 23.15
CA THR A 60 -6.63 -0.81 23.61
C THR A 60 -5.52 0.23 23.81
N PRO A 61 -5.59 1.42 23.19
CA PRO A 61 -4.60 2.48 23.41
C PRO A 61 -4.71 3.02 24.84
N GLN A 62 -3.56 3.32 25.46
CA GLN A 62 -3.52 3.88 26.82
C GLN A 62 -3.84 5.38 26.86
N TYR A 63 -3.57 6.09 25.76
CA TYR A 63 -3.80 7.52 25.64
C TYR A 63 -4.54 7.79 24.32
N THR A 64 -5.41 8.79 24.33
CA THR A 64 -6.24 9.17 23.18
C THR A 64 -5.69 10.38 22.42
N SER A 65 -4.72 11.10 22.98
CA SER A 65 -4.17 12.34 22.43
C SER A 65 -2.69 12.17 22.14
N ALA A 66 -2.28 12.52 20.92
CA ALA A 66 -0.89 12.42 20.52
C ALA A 66 -0.48 13.47 19.49
N VAL A 67 0.82 13.66 19.35
CA VAL A 67 1.44 14.58 18.39
C VAL A 67 2.40 13.79 17.50
N ILE A 68 2.46 14.18 16.23
CA ILE A 68 3.35 13.56 15.25
C ILE A 68 4.79 14.00 15.48
N LYS A 69 5.68 13.04 15.81
CA LYS A 69 7.09 13.27 16.14
C LYS A 69 7.95 13.60 14.92
N PHE A 70 7.67 12.92 13.80
CA PHE A 70 8.38 13.06 12.54
C PHE A 70 7.38 13.13 11.39
N LYS A 71 7.70 13.88 10.33
CA LYS A 71 6.91 13.90 9.10
C LYS A 71 6.66 12.47 8.63
N CYS A 72 5.40 12.07 8.56
CA CYS A 72 5.00 10.71 8.27
C CYS A 72 3.77 10.68 7.36
N ASN A 73 3.41 9.50 6.90
CA ASN A 73 2.24 9.29 6.07
C ASN A 73 1.13 8.63 6.88
N LEU A 74 -0.10 9.02 6.58
CA LEU A 74 -1.32 8.35 7.04
C LEU A 74 -1.69 7.28 6.02
N TYR A 75 -1.84 6.05 6.49
CA TYR A 75 -2.11 4.88 5.66
C TYR A 75 -3.56 4.41 5.78
N LEU A 76 -4.08 3.76 4.75
CA LEU A 76 -5.42 3.17 4.80
C LEU A 76 -5.52 1.95 5.73
N TYR A 77 -4.43 1.19 5.87
CA TYR A 77 -4.36 -0.01 6.70
C TYR A 77 -2.96 -0.15 7.35
N PRO A 78 -2.81 -0.90 8.46
CA PRO A 78 -1.58 -0.92 9.28
C PRO A 78 -0.46 -1.80 8.67
N LEU A 79 0.01 -1.42 7.48
CA LEU A 79 1.14 -2.04 6.78
C LEU A 79 1.93 -0.98 6.01
N ALA A 80 3.25 -1.21 5.88
CA ALA A 80 4.15 -0.25 5.24
C ALA A 80 3.93 -0.09 3.73
N ASP A 81 3.36 -1.08 3.05
CA ASP A 81 3.02 -1.06 1.62
C ASP A 81 1.60 -0.54 1.34
N ALA A 82 0.92 -0.04 2.37
CA ALA A 82 -0.42 0.48 2.27
C ALA A 82 -0.52 1.76 1.45
N VAL A 83 -1.72 1.99 0.93
CA VAL A 83 -2.05 3.23 0.21
C VAL A 83 -1.97 4.41 1.19
N VAL A 84 -1.23 5.44 0.79
CA VAL A 84 -1.10 6.70 1.53
C VAL A 84 -2.31 7.58 1.26
N LEU A 85 -2.98 8.01 2.33
CA LEU A 85 -4.14 8.90 2.29
C LEU A 85 -3.74 10.38 2.33
N ILE A 86 -2.80 10.74 3.21
CA ILE A 86 -2.29 12.10 3.40
C ILE A 86 -0.91 12.04 4.07
N SER A 87 -0.06 13.04 3.84
CA SER A 87 1.18 13.23 4.61
C SER A 87 0.94 14.21 5.76
N LEU A 88 1.36 13.82 6.95
CA LEU A 88 1.28 14.63 8.17
C LEU A 88 2.61 15.31 8.43
N GLU A 89 2.54 16.60 8.73
CA GLU A 89 3.72 17.36 9.14
C GLU A 89 4.06 17.08 10.61
N LYS A 90 5.32 17.32 10.95
CA LYS A 90 5.78 17.25 12.34
C LYS A 90 4.96 18.21 13.23
N ASP A 91 4.76 17.82 14.48
CA ASP A 91 4.04 18.56 15.52
C ASP A 91 2.52 18.71 15.25
N SER A 92 1.98 17.94 14.29
CA SER A 92 0.54 17.85 14.05
C SER A 92 -0.16 17.10 15.18
N PHE A 93 -1.26 17.66 15.68
CA PHE A 93 -2.10 17.02 16.70
C PHE A 93 -3.05 15.98 16.09
N VAL A 94 -3.12 14.81 16.71
CA VAL A 94 -3.97 13.69 16.28
C VAL A 94 -4.62 13.01 17.47
N GLN A 95 -5.81 12.46 17.26
CA GLN A 95 -6.51 11.65 18.25
C GLN A 95 -6.35 10.16 17.91
N VAL A 96 -5.85 9.37 18.85
CA VAL A 96 -5.71 7.92 18.71
C VAL A 96 -7.03 7.24 19.06
N GLN A 97 -7.53 6.42 18.14
CA GLN A 97 -8.79 5.67 18.30
C GLN A 97 -8.53 4.21 18.65
N ASP A 98 -7.56 3.59 17.97
CA ASP A 98 -7.24 2.18 18.14
C ASP A 98 -5.74 1.92 17.99
N CYS A 99 -5.28 0.77 18.48
CA CYS A 99 -3.92 0.30 18.35
C CYS A 99 -3.92 -1.13 17.81
N ALA A 100 -3.05 -1.40 16.84
CA ALA A 100 -2.88 -2.72 16.26
C ALA A 100 -1.42 -3.09 16.15
N LYS A 101 -1.09 -4.34 16.42
CA LYS A 101 0.24 -4.91 16.20
C LYS A 101 0.21 -5.85 15.00
N VAL A 102 1.00 -5.52 13.98
CA VAL A 102 1.11 -6.26 12.71
C VAL A 102 2.59 -6.52 12.44
N ASN A 103 2.97 -7.78 12.18
CA ASN A 103 4.36 -8.17 11.88
C ASN A 103 5.40 -7.64 12.89
N ASN A 104 5.02 -7.62 14.17
CA ASN A 104 5.80 -7.09 15.29
C ASN A 104 5.99 -5.56 15.31
N THR A 105 5.39 -4.83 14.37
CA THR A 105 5.31 -3.37 14.36
C THR A 105 4.00 -2.90 14.98
N LEU A 106 4.06 -1.83 15.77
CA LEU A 106 2.90 -1.21 16.39
C LEU A 106 2.35 -0.11 15.48
N TRP A 107 1.05 -0.08 15.31
CA TRP A 107 0.32 0.87 14.49
C TRP A 107 -0.82 1.47 15.29
N PHE A 108 -1.14 2.72 15.02
CA PHE A 108 -2.23 3.44 15.66
C PHE A 108 -3.19 3.97 14.61
N GLU A 109 -4.47 3.69 14.80
CA GLU A 109 -5.51 4.37 14.06
C GLU A 109 -5.69 5.74 14.67
N VAL A 110 -5.49 6.78 13.86
CA VAL A 110 -5.61 8.16 14.28
C VAL A 110 -6.67 8.90 13.48
N SER A 111 -7.31 9.86 14.12
CA SER A 111 -8.16 10.85 13.49
C SER A 111 -7.56 12.25 13.62
N ILE A 112 -7.51 12.94 12.49
CA ILE A 112 -7.10 14.34 12.40
C ILE A 112 -8.35 15.19 12.62
N PRO A 113 -8.34 16.14 13.58
CA PRO A 113 -9.43 17.07 13.79
C PRO A 113 -9.43 18.12 12.66
N SER A 114 -10.00 17.78 11.51
CA SER A 114 -10.24 18.71 10.40
C SER A 114 -11.73 18.97 10.20
N SER A 115 -12.08 20.19 9.77
CA SER A 115 -13.46 20.56 9.43
C SER A 115 -14.00 19.74 8.25
N ASN A 116 -13.15 19.46 7.27
CA ASN A 116 -13.44 18.54 6.17
C ASN A 116 -13.02 17.12 6.55
N ARG A 117 -14.00 16.23 6.77
CA ARG A 117 -13.82 14.82 7.14
C ARG A 117 -13.32 13.93 5.98
N ILE A 118 -12.45 14.46 5.13
CA ILE A 118 -11.88 13.76 3.98
C ILE A 118 -10.45 13.38 4.34
N ASN A 119 -10.09 12.09 4.20
CA ASN A 119 -8.78 11.55 4.57
C ASN A 119 -8.34 11.93 6.00
N SER A 120 -9.31 12.14 6.89
CA SER A 120 -9.09 12.59 8.26
C SER A 120 -8.91 11.42 9.24
N LYS A 121 -8.83 10.19 8.74
CA LYS A 121 -8.61 8.97 9.53
C LYS A 121 -7.71 8.00 8.80
N GLY A 122 -6.90 7.26 9.55
CA GLY A 122 -6.06 6.19 9.02
C GLY A 122 -5.03 5.71 10.03
N TRP A 123 -4.05 4.96 9.56
CA TRP A 123 -3.06 4.28 10.38
C TRP A 123 -1.69 4.93 10.28
N ILE A 124 -0.97 5.00 11.40
CA ILE A 124 0.40 5.50 11.50
C ILE A 124 1.24 4.54 12.32
N GLU A 125 2.52 4.36 11.97
CA GLU A 125 3.46 3.59 12.78
C GLU A 125 3.75 4.26 14.12
N GLY A 126 3.81 3.47 15.19
CA GLY A 126 4.00 3.97 16.55
C GLY A 126 5.31 4.71 16.79
N VAL A 127 6.33 4.50 15.95
CA VAL A 127 7.60 5.25 16.02
C VAL A 127 7.44 6.73 15.70
N ASN A 128 6.37 7.11 15.00
CA ASN A 128 6.10 8.47 14.54
C ASN A 128 5.18 9.25 15.49
N ILE A 129 4.77 8.65 16.62
CA ILE A 129 3.83 9.25 17.55
C ILE A 129 4.53 9.59 18.87
N GLN A 130 4.19 10.74 19.44
CA GLN A 130 4.55 11.17 20.78
C GLN A 130 3.27 11.46 21.57
N TRP A 131 3.12 10.83 22.73
CA TRP A 131 1.93 10.96 23.56
C TRP A 131 1.87 12.33 24.23
N VAL A 132 0.66 12.90 24.27
CA VAL A 132 0.35 14.06 25.11
C VAL A 132 -0.27 13.52 26.39
N ILE A 133 0.44 13.67 27.49
CA ILE A 133 -0.04 13.27 28.82
C ILE A 133 -0.72 14.50 29.42
N ASP A 134 -2.03 14.46 29.56
CA ASP A 134 -2.75 15.45 30.34
C ASP A 134 -2.52 15.16 31.83
N GLU A 135 -1.71 15.99 32.52
CA GLU A 135 -1.40 15.83 33.96
C GLU A 135 -2.63 15.96 34.89
N ASN A 136 -3.82 16.25 34.33
CA ASN A 136 -5.05 16.52 35.09
C ASN A 136 -5.82 15.28 35.58
N GLU A 137 -5.50 14.05 35.16
CA GLU A 137 -6.20 12.85 35.66
C GLU A 137 -5.77 12.43 37.08
N SER A 138 -4.69 13.00 37.62
CA SER A 138 -4.20 12.71 38.97
C SER A 138 -5.02 13.36 40.10
N ASN A 139 -5.82 14.40 39.81
CA ASN A 139 -6.57 15.15 40.82
C ASN A 139 -8.02 14.68 41.05
N ILE A 140 -8.54 13.74 40.27
CA ILE A 140 -9.94 13.29 40.41
C ILE A 140 -10.08 12.14 41.44
N LYS A 141 -8.98 11.47 41.83
CA LYS A 141 -9.01 10.39 42.84
C LYS A 141 -8.78 10.82 44.29
N VAL A 142 -8.45 12.09 44.57
CA VAL A 142 -8.19 12.58 45.94
C VAL A 142 -9.40 13.31 46.54
N GLN A 143 -10.37 13.73 45.74
CA GLN A 143 -11.52 14.51 46.23
C GLN A 143 -12.74 13.65 46.64
N SER A 144 -12.78 12.36 46.29
CA SER A 144 -13.92 11.47 46.60
C SER A 144 -13.78 10.65 47.90
N SER A 145 -12.72 10.86 48.70
CA SER A 145 -12.52 10.18 49.99
C SER A 145 -12.59 11.10 51.22
N PHE A 146 -13.14 12.31 51.08
CA PHE A 146 -13.31 13.27 52.18
C PHE A 146 -14.72 13.88 52.19
N LEU A 147 -15.76 13.04 52.13
CA LEU A 147 -17.11 13.38 52.59
C LEU A 147 -17.82 12.09 53.01
N ASP A 148 -17.44 11.57 54.18
CA ASP A 148 -18.29 10.71 55.01
C ASP A 148 -17.76 10.84 56.44
N ASP A 149 -18.21 11.87 57.14
CA ASP A 149 -18.27 11.95 58.61
C ASP A 149 -19.36 12.97 58.97
N ASN A 150 -20.57 12.45 59.16
CA ASN A 150 -21.57 12.93 60.13
C ASN A 150 -22.70 11.91 60.29
#